data_AF-A0AAE9HV85-F1
#
_entry.id   AF-A0AAE9HV85-F1
#
_cell.length_a   1.000
_cell.length_b   1.000
_cell.length_c   1.000
_cell.angle_alpha   90.00
_cell.angle_beta   90.00
_cell.angle_gamma   90.00
#
_symmetry.space_group_name_H-M   'P 1'
#
loop_
_entity.id
_entity.type
_entity.pdbx_description
1 polymer ?
#
loop_
_entity_poly.entity_id
_entity_poly.type
_entity_poly.pdbx_seq_one_letter_code
_entity_poly.pdbx_strand_id
1 'polypeptide(L)'
;MKKLLLIGAALALGACSSQDDTTEHMQQAINDASRFNQVCLPYALDVQHRADNESKAHSLLGAPEIKLLKRQPDGKRANPEAIRQMDKLVHAGLYEEQKEEKGEASEQGEAPRYLVYRLTEQGKEKIRLGHHGALLCVGTAKVEKINYFTEPTAHRGYTVSQVSYTAKIVPEKWAKSLLKDDDALKAFNHSVERSATLVKTNNGWRDIRELH
;
A
#
# COMPACT_ATOMS: atom_id res chain seq x y z
N MET A 1 -47.68 -62.68 -14.36
CA MET A 1 -46.23 -62.57 -14.62
C MET A 1 -45.87 -61.10 -14.82
N LYS A 2 -45.11 -60.52 -13.88
CA LYS A 2 -44.65 -59.12 -13.86
C LYS A 2 -43.66 -58.88 -15.01
N LYS A 3 -43.84 -57.83 -15.81
CA LYS A 3 -42.80 -57.30 -16.70
C LYS A 3 -42.40 -55.91 -16.21
N LEU A 4 -41.12 -55.77 -15.90
CA LEU A 4 -40.50 -54.64 -15.24
C LEU A 4 -40.47 -53.40 -16.15
N LEU A 5 -40.77 -52.25 -15.53
CA LEU A 5 -40.43 -50.92 -16.02
C LEU A 5 -38.90 -50.74 -15.98
N LEU A 6 -38.31 -50.43 -17.14
CA LEU A 6 -36.95 -49.92 -17.24
C LEU A 6 -36.98 -48.42 -16.96
N ILE A 7 -36.58 -48.03 -15.74
CA ILE A 7 -36.27 -46.63 -15.41
C ILE A 7 -34.80 -46.41 -15.81
N GLY A 8 -34.60 -45.70 -16.92
CA GLY A 8 -33.29 -45.20 -17.31
C GLY A 8 -32.87 -44.07 -16.37
N ALA A 9 -31.82 -44.28 -15.58
CA ALA A 9 -31.21 -43.24 -14.78
C ALA A 9 -30.32 -42.37 -15.68
N ALA A 10 -30.76 -41.13 -15.93
CA ALA A 10 -29.88 -40.09 -16.44
C ALA A 10 -28.94 -39.65 -15.29
N LEU A 11 -27.69 -40.14 -15.32
CA LEU A 11 -26.61 -39.59 -14.51
C LEU A 11 -26.22 -38.23 -15.10
N ALA A 12 -26.89 -37.17 -14.64
CA ALA A 12 -26.37 -35.82 -14.82
C ALA A 12 -25.12 -35.66 -13.94
N LEU A 13 -23.94 -35.65 -14.57
CA LEU A 13 -22.68 -35.24 -13.95
C LEU A 13 -22.78 -33.75 -13.60
N GLY A 14 -23.34 -33.44 -12.44
CA GLY A 14 -23.23 -32.12 -11.80
C GLY A 14 -21.83 -31.96 -11.21
N ALA A 15 -20.84 -31.70 -12.06
CA ALA A 15 -19.46 -31.42 -11.63
C ALA A 15 -18.93 -30.16 -12.33
N CYS A 16 -19.67 -29.06 -12.21
CA CYS A 16 -19.15 -27.71 -12.50
C CYS A 16 -19.30 -26.75 -11.32
N SER A 17 -19.79 -27.20 -10.16
CA SER A 17 -19.95 -26.33 -8.97
C SER A 17 -18.70 -26.22 -8.10
N SER A 18 -17.67 -27.04 -8.32
CA SER A 18 -16.46 -27.04 -7.49
C SER A 18 -15.41 -26.01 -7.92
N GLN A 19 -15.50 -25.50 -9.16
CA GLN A 19 -14.48 -24.61 -9.71
C GLN A 19 -14.72 -23.15 -9.34
N ASP A 20 -15.98 -22.72 -9.27
CA ASP A 20 -16.37 -21.40 -8.81
C ASP A 20 -16.01 -21.21 -7.32
N ASP A 21 -16.34 -22.20 -6.49
CA ASP A 21 -15.99 -22.26 -5.06
C ASP A 21 -14.47 -22.21 -4.82
N THR A 22 -13.70 -22.97 -5.63
CA THR A 22 -12.23 -22.93 -5.57
C THR A 22 -11.68 -21.55 -5.93
N THR A 23 -12.23 -20.94 -6.98
CA THR A 23 -11.80 -19.62 -7.47
C THR A 23 -12.08 -18.54 -6.43
N GLU A 24 -13.28 -18.53 -5.84
CA GLU A 24 -13.65 -17.59 -4.77
C GLU A 24 -12.70 -17.70 -3.57
N HIS A 25 -12.42 -18.92 -3.11
CA HIS A 25 -11.46 -19.15 -2.03
C HIS A 25 -10.03 -18.71 -2.37
N MET A 26 -9.58 -18.90 -3.61
CA MET A 26 -8.28 -18.39 -4.06
C MET A 26 -8.25 -16.86 -4.13
N GLN A 27 -9.32 -16.22 -4.59
CA GLN A 27 -9.44 -14.76 -4.57
C GLN A 27 -9.39 -14.22 -3.14
N GLN A 28 -10.11 -14.86 -2.22
CA GLN A 28 -10.11 -14.50 -0.81
C GLN A 28 -8.70 -14.63 -0.22
N ALA A 29 -8.02 -15.75 -0.43
CA ALA A 29 -6.65 -15.97 0.05
C ALA A 29 -5.67 -14.87 -0.42
N ILE A 30 -5.75 -14.48 -1.70
CA ILE A 30 -4.91 -13.40 -2.25
C ILE A 30 -5.29 -12.05 -1.62
N ASN A 31 -6.58 -11.76 -1.45
CA ASN A 31 -7.04 -10.51 -0.86
C ASN A 31 -6.71 -10.38 0.63
N ASP A 32 -6.77 -11.49 1.39
CA ASP A 32 -6.43 -11.53 2.82
C ASP A 32 -4.94 -11.26 3.05
N ALA A 33 -4.08 -11.67 2.11
CA ALA A 33 -2.66 -11.32 2.04
C ALA A 33 -2.38 -9.83 1.68
N SER A 34 -3.36 -8.94 1.90
CA SER A 34 -3.36 -7.50 1.59
C SER A 34 -2.08 -6.74 1.95
N ARG A 35 -1.40 -7.07 3.07
CA ARG A 35 -0.12 -6.44 3.48
C ARG A 35 0.97 -6.58 2.42
N PHE A 36 0.97 -7.70 1.68
CA PHE A 36 1.91 -7.97 0.60
C PHE A 36 1.45 -7.43 -0.75
N ASN A 37 0.19 -7.02 -0.84
CA ASN A 37 -0.42 -6.45 -2.03
C ASN A 37 -0.58 -4.94 -1.92
N GLN A 38 0.06 -4.30 -0.93
CA GLN A 38 0.16 -2.84 -0.85
C GLN A 38 0.82 -2.28 -2.11
N VAL A 39 0.29 -1.16 -2.58
CA VAL A 39 0.88 -0.39 -3.67
C VAL A 39 1.49 0.87 -3.10
N CYS A 40 2.79 1.01 -3.29
CA CYS A 40 3.57 2.11 -2.73
C CYS A 40 4.23 2.90 -3.85
N LEU A 41 4.15 4.22 -3.76
CA LEU A 41 4.70 5.15 -4.74
C LEU A 41 5.85 5.94 -4.13
N PRO A 42 6.87 6.32 -4.93
CA PRO A 42 7.83 7.32 -4.51
C PRO A 42 7.11 8.60 -4.08
N TYR A 43 7.44 9.12 -2.91
CA TYR A 43 6.90 10.39 -2.45
C TYR A 43 7.98 11.21 -1.75
N ALA A 44 8.19 12.43 -2.24
CA ALA A 44 9.16 13.37 -1.70
C ALA A 44 8.46 14.68 -1.33
N LEU A 45 8.88 15.27 -0.21
CA LEU A 45 8.42 16.59 0.18
C LEU A 45 9.09 17.66 -0.70
N ASP A 46 8.31 18.63 -1.17
CA ASP A 46 8.80 19.77 -1.95
C ASP A 46 9.38 20.86 -1.02
N VAL A 47 10.58 20.57 -0.52
CA VAL A 47 11.30 21.42 0.42
C VAL A 47 12.21 22.37 -0.34
N GLN A 48 11.72 23.59 -0.52
CA GLN A 48 12.31 24.66 -1.33
C GLN A 48 13.33 25.52 -0.54
N HIS A 49 13.13 25.66 0.76
CA HIS A 49 13.92 26.53 1.64
C HIS A 49 14.41 25.76 2.88
N ARG A 50 15.67 25.94 3.22
CA ARG A 50 16.33 25.36 4.41
C ARG A 50 17.15 26.44 5.08
N ALA A 51 17.33 26.33 6.39
CA ALA A 51 18.30 27.15 7.09
C ALA A 51 19.73 26.71 6.75
N ASP A 52 20.70 27.59 6.98
CA ASP A 52 22.11 27.27 6.79
C ASP A 52 22.52 26.09 7.69
N ASN A 53 23.30 25.16 7.13
CA ASN A 53 23.74 23.91 7.79
C ASN A 53 22.62 22.94 8.20
N GLU A 54 21.37 23.15 7.77
CA GLU A 54 20.28 22.23 8.04
C GLU A 54 20.46 20.90 7.28
N SER A 55 20.46 19.79 8.03
CA SER A 55 20.55 18.46 7.43
C SER A 55 19.32 18.15 6.59
N LYS A 56 19.53 17.75 5.34
CA LYS A 56 18.45 17.27 4.45
C LYS A 56 17.68 16.10 5.07
N ALA A 57 18.33 15.31 5.93
CA ALA A 57 17.73 14.16 6.60
C ALA A 57 16.50 14.54 7.46
N HIS A 58 16.49 15.75 8.03
CA HIS A 58 15.36 16.24 8.86
C HIS A 58 14.13 16.61 8.03
N SER A 59 14.20 16.49 6.70
CA SER A 59 13.10 16.81 5.79
C SER A 59 12.71 15.62 4.90
N LEU A 60 13.22 14.42 5.22
CA LEU A 60 12.90 13.19 4.50
C LEU A 60 11.62 12.55 5.03
N LEU A 61 10.73 12.16 4.12
CA LEU A 61 9.57 11.37 4.47
C LEU A 61 10.01 10.04 5.13
N GLY A 62 9.32 9.65 6.20
CA GLY A 62 9.64 8.49 7.03
C GLY A 62 10.68 8.75 8.12
N ALA A 63 11.25 9.95 8.20
CA ALA A 63 12.05 10.34 9.36
C ALA A 63 11.17 10.34 10.63
N PRO A 64 11.69 9.92 11.80
CA PRO A 64 10.94 9.96 13.07
C PRO A 64 10.42 11.36 13.41
N GLU A 65 11.18 12.37 13.01
CA GLU A 65 10.83 13.78 13.13
C GLU A 65 11.20 14.52 11.85
N ILE A 66 10.29 15.36 11.38
CA ILE A 66 10.49 16.26 10.24
C ILE A 66 10.45 17.69 10.75
N LYS A 67 11.43 18.49 10.34
CA LYS A 67 11.48 19.93 10.59
C LYS A 67 11.43 20.67 9.26
N LEU A 68 10.49 21.61 9.14
CA LEU A 68 10.38 22.49 7.99
C LEU A 68 10.56 23.93 8.45
N LEU A 69 11.49 24.64 7.82
CA LEU A 69 11.65 26.08 8.04
C LEU A 69 10.30 26.77 7.76
N LYS A 70 9.83 27.56 8.72
CA LYS A 70 8.53 28.25 8.67
C LYS A 70 8.60 29.59 7.94
N ARG A 71 9.67 30.35 8.14
CA ARG A 71 9.90 31.65 7.52
C ARG A 71 11.35 31.81 7.07
N GLN A 72 11.52 32.53 5.97
CA GLN A 72 12.82 32.98 5.49
C GLN A 72 13.30 34.21 6.28
N PRO A 73 14.60 34.57 6.21
CA PRO A 73 15.13 35.77 6.88
C PRO A 73 14.42 37.07 6.51
N ASP A 74 13.86 37.16 5.29
CA ASP A 74 13.07 38.31 4.81
C ASP A 74 11.63 38.34 5.36
N GLY A 75 11.27 37.40 6.23
CA GLY A 75 9.96 37.27 6.84
C GLY A 75 8.91 36.57 5.97
N LYS A 76 9.19 36.19 4.72
CA LYS A 76 8.23 35.44 3.89
C LYS A 76 8.06 34.00 4.40
N ARG A 77 6.93 33.38 4.07
CA ARG A 77 6.70 31.96 4.37
C ARG A 77 7.75 31.10 3.66
N ALA A 78 8.31 30.14 4.36
CA ALA A 78 9.16 29.11 3.77
C ALA A 78 8.32 27.86 3.49
N ASN A 79 8.70 27.11 2.44
CA ASN A 79 8.15 25.78 2.11
C ASN A 79 6.61 25.65 2.05
N PRO A 80 5.88 26.58 1.40
CA PRO A 80 4.41 26.52 1.39
C PRO A 80 3.87 25.19 0.84
N GLU A 81 4.57 24.59 -0.14
CA GLU A 81 4.17 23.29 -0.71
C GLU A 81 4.43 22.12 0.24
N ALA A 82 5.65 21.96 0.77
CA ALA A 82 5.91 20.90 1.74
C ALA A 82 5.01 21.01 2.98
N ILE A 83 4.68 22.23 3.43
CA ILE A 83 3.72 22.42 4.54
C ILE A 83 2.34 21.87 4.14
N ARG A 84 1.83 22.22 2.96
CA ARG A 84 0.57 21.68 2.45
C ARG A 84 0.59 20.16 2.31
N GLN A 85 1.71 19.59 1.90
CA GLN A 85 1.90 18.13 1.85
C GLN A 85 1.87 17.52 3.26
N MET A 86 2.55 18.14 4.23
CA MET A 86 2.53 17.70 5.63
C MET A 86 1.13 17.81 6.23
N ASP A 87 0.37 18.87 5.94
CA ASP A 87 -1.02 18.99 6.38
C ASP A 87 -1.83 17.78 5.91
N LYS A 88 -1.72 17.37 4.65
CA LYS A 88 -2.41 16.17 4.14
C LYS A 88 -1.96 14.89 4.85
N LEU A 89 -0.67 14.76 5.16
CA LEU A 89 -0.12 13.62 5.89
C LEU A 89 -0.58 13.59 7.36
N VAL A 90 -0.74 14.76 8.00
CA VAL A 90 -1.29 14.91 9.35
C VAL A 90 -2.77 14.58 9.37
N HIS A 91 -3.55 15.10 8.41
CA HIS A 91 -4.97 14.76 8.27
C HIS A 91 -5.17 13.26 7.98
N ALA A 92 -4.19 12.59 7.36
CA ALA A 92 -4.17 11.15 7.13
C ALA A 92 -3.75 10.32 8.37
N GLY A 93 -3.32 10.97 9.45
CA GLY A 93 -2.82 10.32 10.66
C GLY A 93 -1.42 9.73 10.54
N LEU A 94 -0.66 10.05 9.47
CA LEU A 94 0.68 9.50 9.25
C LEU A 94 1.77 10.27 10.00
N TYR A 95 1.49 11.55 10.28
CA TYR A 95 2.32 12.43 11.09
C TYR A 95 1.44 13.18 12.09
N GLU A 96 2.04 13.66 13.16
CA GLU A 96 1.43 14.56 14.13
C GLU A 96 2.21 15.87 14.18
N GLU A 97 1.52 16.99 14.00
CA GLU A 97 2.12 18.31 14.22
C GLU A 97 2.49 18.48 15.71
N GLN A 98 3.68 18.97 15.95
CA GLN A 98 4.23 19.25 17.27
C GLN A 98 4.32 20.76 17.50
N LYS A 99 4.70 21.15 18.72
CA LYS A 99 4.99 22.54 19.01
C LYS A 99 6.13 23.04 18.13
N GLU A 100 6.00 24.27 17.64
CA GLU A 100 7.05 24.94 16.89
C GLU A 100 8.34 25.00 17.70
N GLU A 101 9.46 24.81 17.02
CA GLU A 101 10.78 24.90 17.61
C GLU A 101 11.54 26.11 17.09
N LYS A 102 12.38 26.69 17.96
CA LYS A 102 13.37 27.68 17.57
C LYS A 102 14.70 26.96 17.40
N GLY A 103 15.36 27.19 16.27
CA GLY A 103 16.74 26.76 16.07
C GLY A 103 17.72 27.60 16.86
N GLU A 104 19.00 27.30 16.65
CA GLU A 104 20.09 28.10 17.19
C GLU A 104 20.18 29.44 16.43
N ALA A 105 20.37 30.53 17.18
CA ALA A 105 20.62 31.83 16.58
C ALA A 105 22.02 31.83 15.94
N SER A 106 22.12 32.37 14.72
CA SER A 106 23.43 32.67 14.14
C SER A 106 23.94 34.01 14.64
N GLU A 107 25.25 34.26 14.53
CA GLU A 107 25.86 35.53 14.92
C GLU A 107 25.30 36.75 14.14
N GLN A 108 24.63 36.51 13.01
CA GLN A 108 24.16 37.56 12.10
C GLN A 108 22.62 37.66 11.97
N GLY A 109 21.82 36.97 12.79
CA GLY A 109 20.36 37.01 12.62
C GLY A 109 19.50 36.39 13.73
N GLU A 110 18.18 36.50 13.56
CA GLU A 110 17.21 35.85 14.44
C GLU A 110 17.24 34.33 14.28
N ALA A 111 16.99 33.62 15.39
CA ALA A 111 16.85 32.17 15.40
C ALA A 111 15.74 31.70 14.43
N PRO A 112 16.03 30.75 13.52
CA PRO A 112 15.03 30.22 12.60
C PRO A 112 13.91 29.51 13.38
N ARG A 113 12.69 29.55 12.84
CA ARG A 113 11.53 28.85 13.42
C ARG A 113 11.14 27.67 12.54
N TYR A 114 10.87 26.54 13.16
CA TYR A 114 10.53 25.30 12.50
C TYR A 114 9.12 24.84 12.85
N LEU A 115 8.40 24.37 11.83
CA LEU A 115 7.26 23.48 12.01
C LEU A 115 7.80 22.07 12.19
N VAL A 116 7.34 21.38 13.23
CA VAL A 116 7.87 20.06 13.62
C VAL A 116 6.76 19.03 13.52
N TYR A 117 7.06 17.89 12.92
CA TYR A 117 6.11 16.80 12.73
C TYR A 117 6.73 15.48 13.19
N ARG A 118 5.99 14.71 13.98
CA ARG A 118 6.42 13.40 14.46
C ARG A 118 5.73 12.29 13.68
N LEU A 119 6.50 11.28 13.28
CA LEU A 119 5.98 10.09 12.61
C LEU A 119 5.12 9.26 13.58
N THR A 120 3.91 8.89 13.17
CA THR A 120 3.01 8.03 13.96
C THR A 120 3.28 6.55 13.70
N GLU A 121 2.70 5.64 14.52
CA GLU A 121 2.75 4.21 14.23
C GLU A 121 2.09 3.86 12.90
N GLN A 122 0.96 4.50 12.57
CA GLN A 122 0.33 4.36 11.25
C GLN A 122 1.27 4.85 10.14
N GLY A 123 1.99 5.95 10.36
CA GLY A 123 3.01 6.45 9.44
C GLY A 123 4.10 5.42 9.16
N LYS A 124 4.60 4.74 10.20
CA LYS A 124 5.62 3.67 10.06
C LYS A 124 5.12 2.49 9.23
N GLU A 125 3.85 2.13 9.36
CA GLU A 125 3.25 1.05 8.56
C GLU A 125 3.06 1.43 7.09
N LYS A 126 2.82 2.72 6.81
CA LYS A 126 2.52 3.21 5.45
C LYS A 126 3.73 3.76 4.71
N ILE A 127 4.84 4.04 5.39
CA ILE A 127 6.04 4.61 4.78
C ILE A 127 7.16 3.58 4.83
N ARG A 128 7.58 3.11 3.66
CA ARG A 128 8.70 2.18 3.51
C ARG A 128 9.95 2.93 3.08
N LEU A 129 11.00 2.83 3.89
CA LEU A 129 12.30 3.39 3.55
C LEU A 129 13.05 2.42 2.63
N GLY A 130 13.57 2.91 1.52
CA GLY A 130 14.39 2.14 0.59
C GLY A 130 15.62 2.92 0.11
N HIS A 131 16.51 2.24 -0.61
CA HIS A 131 17.74 2.84 -1.15
C HIS A 131 17.50 4.03 -2.09
N HIS A 132 16.33 4.08 -2.74
CA HIS A 132 15.96 5.14 -3.68
C HIS A 132 15.03 6.20 -3.07
N GLY A 133 14.88 6.21 -1.74
CA GLY A 133 14.00 7.14 -1.03
C GLY A 133 12.79 6.45 -0.38
N ALA A 134 11.90 7.27 0.17
CA ALA A 134 10.69 6.79 0.83
C ALA A 134 9.61 6.42 -0.19
N LEU A 135 8.98 5.28 0.03
CA LEU A 135 7.77 4.85 -0.66
C LEU A 135 6.58 5.01 0.27
N LEU A 136 5.57 5.74 -0.19
CA LEU A 136 4.30 5.89 0.52
C LEU A 136 3.29 4.87 -0.02
N CYS A 137 2.84 3.97 0.85
CA CYS A 137 1.85 2.95 0.53
C CYS A 137 0.45 3.55 0.60
N VAL A 138 -0.16 3.69 -0.58
CA VAL A 138 -1.35 4.51 -0.83
C VAL A 138 -2.60 3.68 -1.11
N GLY A 139 -2.48 2.36 -1.17
CA GLY A 139 -3.58 1.47 -1.50
C GLY A 139 -3.19 0.00 -1.50
N THR A 140 -4.13 -0.83 -1.92
CA THR A 140 -3.93 -2.28 -2.07
C THR A 140 -4.42 -2.73 -3.44
N ALA A 141 -3.69 -3.65 -4.06
CA ALA A 141 -4.18 -4.36 -5.24
C ALA A 141 -5.18 -5.42 -4.78
N LYS A 142 -6.44 -5.29 -5.21
CA LYS A 142 -7.49 -6.27 -4.95
C LYS A 142 -7.76 -7.08 -6.19
N VAL A 143 -8.01 -8.38 -6.01
CA VAL A 143 -8.34 -9.29 -7.10
C VAL A 143 -9.69 -8.88 -7.70
N GLU A 144 -9.72 -8.71 -9.02
CA GLU A 144 -10.93 -8.51 -9.81
C GLU A 144 -11.42 -9.85 -10.39
N LYS A 145 -10.49 -10.63 -10.94
CA LYS A 145 -10.77 -11.98 -11.45
C LYS A 145 -9.53 -12.87 -11.40
N ILE A 146 -9.73 -14.18 -11.23
CA ILE A 146 -8.72 -15.17 -11.54
C ILE A 146 -8.74 -15.42 -13.06
N ASN A 147 -7.58 -15.44 -13.69
CA ASN A 147 -7.45 -15.72 -15.12
C ASN A 147 -7.30 -17.23 -15.36
N TYR A 148 -6.39 -17.86 -14.62
CA TYR A 148 -6.17 -19.31 -14.60
C TYR A 148 -5.36 -19.70 -13.37
N PHE A 149 -5.37 -20.98 -13.02
CA PHE A 149 -4.50 -21.54 -11.99
C PHE A 149 -3.95 -22.90 -12.44
N THR A 150 -2.76 -23.27 -11.96
CA THR A 150 -2.20 -24.60 -12.22
C THR A 150 -2.87 -25.64 -11.35
N GLU A 151 -2.95 -26.87 -11.84
CA GLU A 151 -3.45 -27.99 -11.04
C GLU A 151 -2.68 -28.11 -9.71
N PRO A 152 -3.37 -28.20 -8.56
CA PRO A 152 -2.74 -28.33 -7.25
C PRO A 152 -1.78 -29.52 -7.19
N THR A 153 -0.50 -29.25 -6.96
CA THR A 153 0.55 -30.28 -6.98
C THR A 153 1.34 -30.27 -5.67
N ALA A 154 1.80 -31.44 -5.23
CA ALA A 154 2.69 -31.55 -4.09
C ALA A 154 4.09 -31.01 -4.42
N HIS A 155 4.59 -30.06 -3.63
CA HIS A 155 5.94 -29.51 -3.70
C HIS A 155 6.51 -29.34 -2.30
N ARG A 156 7.62 -30.03 -1.99
CA ARG A 156 8.33 -29.92 -0.68
C ARG A 156 7.42 -30.10 0.54
N GLY A 157 6.46 -31.02 0.48
CA GLY A 157 5.52 -31.30 1.57
C GLY A 157 4.28 -30.38 1.63
N TYR A 158 4.17 -29.42 0.70
CA TYR A 158 3.01 -28.55 0.55
C TYR A 158 2.21 -28.92 -0.70
N THR A 159 0.90 -28.70 -0.71
CA THR A 159 0.14 -28.66 -1.98
C THR A 159 0.06 -27.22 -2.45
N VAL A 160 0.60 -26.94 -3.64
CA VAL A 160 0.75 -25.58 -4.18
C VAL A 160 0.02 -25.42 -5.51
N SER A 161 -0.44 -24.20 -5.78
CA SER A 161 -0.98 -23.79 -7.08
C SER A 161 -0.45 -22.40 -7.44
N GLN A 162 -0.02 -22.22 -8.70
CA GLN A 162 0.27 -20.91 -9.25
C GLN A 162 -1.00 -20.33 -9.82
N VAL A 163 -1.34 -19.11 -9.41
CA VAL A 163 -2.57 -18.44 -9.78
C VAL A 163 -2.24 -17.16 -10.53
N SER A 164 -2.73 -17.03 -11.76
CA SER A 164 -2.73 -15.78 -12.53
C SER A 164 -4.05 -15.05 -12.29
N TYR A 165 -3.98 -13.76 -12.01
CA TYR A 165 -5.16 -12.94 -11.71
C TYR A 165 -5.01 -11.52 -12.23
N THR A 166 -6.15 -10.90 -12.50
CA THR A 166 -6.26 -9.47 -12.79
C THR A 166 -6.63 -8.76 -11.49
N ALA A 167 -5.89 -7.69 -11.17
CA ALA A 167 -6.09 -6.91 -9.96
C ALA A 167 -6.36 -5.45 -10.28
N LYS A 168 -7.26 -4.84 -9.51
CA LYS A 168 -7.50 -3.40 -9.52
C LYS A 168 -6.89 -2.77 -8.28
N ILE A 169 -6.27 -1.62 -8.44
CA ILE A 169 -5.70 -0.90 -7.31
C ILE A 169 -6.79 -0.09 -6.63
N VAL A 170 -6.95 -0.33 -5.33
CA VAL A 170 -7.90 0.36 -4.47
C VAL A 170 -7.11 1.32 -3.57
N PRO A 171 -7.08 2.63 -3.89
CA PRO A 171 -6.40 3.61 -3.06
C PRO A 171 -7.17 3.85 -1.76
N GLU A 172 -6.43 4.12 -0.69
CA GLU A 172 -6.98 4.58 0.58
C GLU A 172 -7.62 5.96 0.42
N LYS A 173 -8.65 6.25 1.23
CA LYS A 173 -9.43 7.48 1.10
C LYS A 173 -8.56 8.74 1.22
N TRP A 174 -7.62 8.74 2.18
CA TRP A 174 -6.70 9.85 2.42
C TRP A 174 -5.66 10.00 1.30
N ALA A 175 -5.27 8.90 0.65
CA ALA A 175 -4.29 8.94 -0.41
C ALA A 175 -4.82 9.67 -1.66
N LYS A 176 -6.13 9.56 -1.92
CA LYS A 176 -6.77 10.27 -3.03
C LYS A 176 -6.57 11.78 -2.95
N SER A 177 -6.63 12.40 -1.76
CA SER A 177 -6.38 13.84 -1.59
C SER A 177 -4.92 14.24 -1.76
N LEU A 178 -4.01 13.32 -1.45
CA LEU A 178 -2.57 13.53 -1.55
C LEU A 178 -2.10 13.49 -3.00
N LEU A 179 -2.69 12.59 -3.79
CA LEU A 179 -2.27 12.29 -5.16
C LEU A 179 -3.12 13.00 -6.24
N LYS A 180 -4.11 13.84 -5.90
CA LYS A 180 -5.08 14.43 -6.87
C LYS A 180 -4.43 15.05 -8.12
N ASP A 181 -3.22 15.57 -7.96
CA ASP A 181 -2.51 16.33 -8.99
C ASP A 181 -1.39 15.51 -9.67
N ASP A 182 -1.24 14.24 -9.31
CA ASP A 182 -0.19 13.35 -9.80
C ASP A 182 -0.73 12.43 -10.92
N ASP A 183 -0.04 12.39 -12.07
CA ASP A 183 -0.30 11.43 -13.14
C ASP A 183 -0.19 9.97 -12.63
N ALA A 184 0.51 9.74 -11.51
CA ALA A 184 0.52 8.46 -10.81
C ALA A 184 -0.89 7.96 -10.42
N LEU A 185 -1.88 8.85 -10.24
CA LEU A 185 -3.27 8.41 -10.04
C LEU A 185 -3.87 7.71 -11.26
N LYS A 186 -3.46 8.10 -12.47
CA LYS A 186 -3.95 7.44 -13.70
C LYS A 186 -3.45 6.01 -13.76
N ALA A 187 -2.24 5.73 -13.27
CA ALA A 187 -1.70 4.38 -13.17
C ALA A 187 -2.55 3.46 -12.25
N PHE A 188 -3.30 4.00 -11.28
CA PHE A 188 -4.20 3.22 -10.44
C PHE A 188 -5.53 2.85 -11.09
N ASN A 189 -5.91 3.51 -12.18
CA ASN A 189 -7.20 3.27 -12.82
C ASN A 189 -7.20 2.05 -13.74
N HIS A 190 -6.03 1.46 -14.00
CA HIS A 190 -5.90 0.28 -14.85
C HIS A 190 -5.81 -0.99 -14.01
N SER A 191 -6.48 -2.04 -14.48
CA SER A 191 -6.27 -3.37 -13.94
C SER A 191 -4.93 -3.91 -14.43
N VAL A 192 -4.22 -4.61 -13.56
CA VAL A 192 -2.90 -5.18 -13.84
C VAL A 192 -2.94 -6.70 -13.65
N GLU A 193 -2.29 -7.42 -14.54
CA GLU A 193 -2.10 -8.86 -14.38
C GLU A 193 -0.97 -9.14 -13.38
N ARG A 194 -1.21 -10.11 -12.50
CA ARG A 194 -0.31 -10.53 -11.44
C ARG A 194 -0.37 -12.04 -11.25
N SER A 195 0.61 -12.56 -10.53
CA SER A 195 0.67 -13.96 -10.14
C SER A 195 0.87 -14.09 -8.64
N ALA A 196 0.30 -15.15 -8.07
CA ALA A 196 0.49 -15.54 -6.68
C ALA A 196 0.72 -17.05 -6.59
N THR A 197 1.48 -17.47 -5.58
CA THR A 197 1.64 -18.88 -5.22
C THR A 197 0.79 -19.15 -3.99
N LEU A 198 -0.21 -20.01 -4.14
CA LEU A 198 -1.09 -20.38 -3.04
C LEU A 198 -0.71 -21.77 -2.51
N VAL A 199 -0.84 -21.93 -1.21
CA VAL A 199 -0.59 -23.17 -0.47
C VAL A 199 -1.90 -23.64 0.14
N LYS A 200 -2.24 -24.91 -0.06
CA LYS A 200 -3.39 -25.53 0.59
C LYS A 200 -3.04 -25.90 2.02
N THR A 201 -3.81 -25.38 2.98
CA THR A 201 -3.70 -25.67 4.41
C THR A 201 -4.97 -26.37 4.91
N ASN A 202 -4.99 -26.79 6.17
CA ASN A 202 -6.21 -27.27 6.82
C ASN A 202 -7.30 -26.20 6.95
N ASN A 203 -6.95 -24.91 6.82
CA ASN A 203 -7.86 -23.77 6.87
C ASN A 203 -8.19 -23.23 5.46
N GLY A 204 -7.89 -23.98 4.40
CA GLY A 204 -8.10 -23.55 3.01
C GLY A 204 -6.82 -23.00 2.35
N TRP A 205 -6.99 -22.26 1.25
CA TRP A 205 -5.90 -21.66 0.51
C TRP A 205 -5.31 -20.45 1.25
N ARG A 206 -3.99 -20.31 1.23
CA ARG A 206 -3.27 -19.15 1.76
C ARG A 206 -2.18 -18.70 0.80
N ASP A 207 -1.87 -17.42 0.78
CA ASP A 207 -0.70 -16.94 0.03
C ASP A 207 0.58 -17.44 0.71
N ILE A 208 1.53 -17.96 -0.06
CA ILE A 208 2.78 -18.49 0.49
C ILE A 208 3.54 -17.46 1.33
N ARG A 209 3.40 -16.17 1.02
CA ARG A 209 4.06 -15.07 1.74
C ARG A 209 3.54 -14.92 3.18
N GLU A 210 2.34 -15.43 3.49
CA GLU A 210 1.80 -15.41 4.85
C GLU A 210 2.32 -16.51 5.75
N LEU A 211 3.01 -17.51 5.20
CA LEU A 211 3.54 -18.66 5.95
C LEU A 211 4.99 -18.43 6.43
N HIS A 212 5.53 -17.24 6.19
CA HIS A 212 6.90 -16.84 6.48
C HIS A 212 6.96 -15.51 7.25
#